data_AF-A0A430UG94-F1
#
_entry.id   AF-A0A430UG94-F1
#
_cell.length_a   1.000
_cell.length_b   1.000
_cell.length_c   1.000
_cell.angle_alpha   90.00
_cell.angle_beta   90.00
_cell.angle_gamma   90.00
#
_symmetry.space_group_name_H-M   'P 1'
#
loop_
_entity.id
_entity.type
_entity.pdbx_description
1 polymer ?
#
loop_
_entity_poly.entity_id
_entity_poly.type
_entity_poly.pdbx_seq_one_letter_code
_entity_poly.pdbx_strand_id
1 'polypeptide(L)'
;MQQDREHPLYYLDAETLLVATYIWVDDELKALQAQDFKLPPKQKHQKATLAELLTLAIFLLLQGQDLAKGYLAAKTTLKAYFPSLPHLSRFYRVLQKAQGLLAHLAMRLSGGQGLLQVVDLKPIPLAHGHRIHGLSLPEAAMGVGPLGAFA
;
A
#
# COMPACT_ATOMS: atom_id res chain seq x y z
N MET A 1 -24.84 23.48 32.06
CA MET A 1 -25.38 23.60 30.69
C MET A 1 -24.34 24.36 29.88
N GLN A 2 -23.66 23.83 28.86
CA GLN A 2 -23.92 22.73 27.94
C GLN A 2 -22.66 21.86 27.80
N GLN A 3 -22.80 20.55 28.06
CA GLN A 3 -21.86 19.52 27.62
C GLN A 3 -22.24 19.15 26.19
N ASP A 4 -21.97 20.05 25.25
CA ASP A 4 -22.24 19.78 23.83
C ASP A 4 -21.18 18.84 23.26
N ARG A 5 -21.42 17.55 23.49
CA ARG A 5 -21.15 16.43 22.57
C ARG A 5 -19.73 16.36 21.99
N GLU A 6 -18.76 15.94 22.80
CA GLU A 6 -17.59 15.24 22.28
C GLU A 6 -18.03 13.82 21.85
N HIS A 7 -18.28 13.64 20.55
CA HIS A 7 -18.51 12.32 19.99
C HIS A 7 -17.22 11.48 20.18
N PRO A 8 -17.27 10.20 20.61
CA PRO A 8 -16.08 9.39 20.93
C PRO A 8 -15.31 8.90 19.69
N LEU A 9 -15.42 9.62 18.57
CA LEU A 9 -14.62 9.43 17.38
C LEU A 9 -13.47 10.44 17.47
N TYR A 10 -12.45 10.11 18.27
CA TYR A 10 -11.19 10.85 18.28
C TYR A 10 -10.75 11.07 16.84
N TYR A 11 -10.77 12.32 16.39
CA TYR A 11 -10.18 12.70 15.12
C TYR A 11 -8.68 12.60 15.32
N LEU A 12 -8.11 11.40 15.16
CA LEU A 12 -6.65 11.23 15.20
C LEU A 12 -6.09 12.16 14.14
N ASP A 13 -5.30 13.15 14.57
CA ASP A 13 -4.57 13.99 13.64
C ASP A 13 -3.62 13.11 12.81
N ALA A 14 -3.19 13.62 11.65
CA ALA A 14 -2.40 12.83 10.71
C ALA A 14 -1.08 12.34 11.35
N GLU A 15 -0.53 13.09 12.30
CA GLU A 15 0.67 12.71 13.04
C GLU A 15 0.40 11.56 14.01
N THR A 16 -0.64 11.65 14.85
CA THR A 16 -0.97 10.54 15.77
C THR A 16 -1.35 9.29 14.99
N LEU A 17 -2.08 9.42 13.87
CA LEU A 17 -2.39 8.28 13.01
C LEU A 17 -1.10 7.64 12.44
N LEU A 18 -0.15 8.45 11.98
CA LEU A 18 1.12 7.97 11.45
C LEU A 18 1.93 7.22 12.51
N VAL A 19 2.06 7.80 13.70
CA VAL A 19 2.80 7.21 14.82
C VAL A 19 2.12 5.92 15.30
N ALA A 20 0.79 5.93 15.47
CA ALA A 20 0.02 4.75 15.86
C ALA A 20 0.17 3.62 14.84
N THR A 21 0.11 3.95 13.54
CA THR A 21 0.35 2.99 12.45
C THR A 21 1.76 2.42 12.52
N TYR A 22 2.77 3.26 12.78
CA TYR A 22 4.16 2.81 12.88
C TYR A 22 4.36 1.81 14.01
N ILE A 23 3.90 2.15 15.22
CA ILE A 23 4.01 1.30 16.40
C ILE A 23 3.33 -0.04 16.14
N TRP A 24 2.10 -0.01 15.63
CA TRP A 24 1.34 -1.22 15.34
C TRP A 24 2.04 -2.11 14.29
N VAL A 25 2.55 -1.53 13.19
CA VAL A 25 3.29 -2.28 12.17
C VAL A 25 4.55 -2.90 12.76
N ASP A 26 5.34 -2.14 13.53
CA ASP A 26 6.59 -2.62 14.10
C ASP A 26 6.36 -3.79 15.08
N ASP A 27 5.34 -3.68 15.92
CA ASP A 27 4.95 -4.74 16.86
C ASP A 27 4.45 -6.00 16.15
N GLU A 28 3.62 -5.87 15.11
CA GLU A 28 3.18 -7.01 14.30
C GLU A 28 4.36 -7.69 13.58
N LEU A 29 5.31 -6.93 13.05
CA LEU A 29 6.51 -7.51 12.44
C LEU A 29 7.37 -8.28 13.45
N LYS A 30 7.54 -7.74 14.66
CA LYS A 30 8.24 -8.44 15.76
C LYS A 30 7.49 -9.70 16.18
N ALA A 31 6.16 -9.64 16.31
CA ALA A 31 5.32 -10.77 16.66
C ALA A 31 5.38 -11.88 15.60
N LEU A 32 5.40 -11.52 14.32
CA LEU A 32 5.58 -12.47 13.21
C LEU A 32 6.96 -13.09 13.22
N GLN A 33 8.02 -12.31 13.46
CA GLN A 33 9.38 -12.85 13.61
C GLN A 33 9.47 -13.85 14.76
N ALA A 34 8.81 -13.59 15.89
CA ALA A 34 8.77 -14.50 17.03
C ALA A 34 8.01 -15.81 16.74
N GLN A 35 7.15 -15.83 15.71
CA GLN A 35 6.44 -17.02 15.21
C GLN A 35 7.18 -17.72 14.07
N ASP A 36 8.48 -17.45 13.90
CA ASP A 36 9.32 -17.96 12.80
C ASP A 36 8.80 -17.61 11.39
N PHE A 37 7.96 -16.57 11.26
CA PHE A 37 7.49 -16.09 9.96
C PHE A 37 8.65 -15.42 9.22
N LYS A 38 8.92 -15.89 7.99
CA LYS A 38 9.99 -15.34 7.15
C LYS A 38 9.57 -14.02 6.52
N LEU A 39 10.04 -12.91 7.09
CA LEU A 39 9.87 -11.58 6.51
C LEU A 39 10.63 -11.46 5.16
N PRO A 40 10.13 -10.60 4.24
CA PRO A 40 10.83 -10.31 2.99
C PRO A 40 12.26 -9.81 3.25
N PRO A 41 13.27 -10.35 2.54
CA PRO A 41 14.65 -9.95 2.75
C PRO A 41 14.86 -8.49 2.35
N LYS A 42 15.68 -7.77 3.13
CA LYS A 42 16.08 -6.40 2.84
C LYS A 42 16.76 -6.33 1.47
N GLN A 43 16.30 -5.41 0.61
CA GLN A 43 16.88 -5.24 -0.73
C GLN A 43 18.20 -4.47 -0.67
N LYS A 44 19.10 -4.73 -1.63
CA LYS A 44 20.35 -3.97 -1.78
C LYS A 44 20.04 -2.47 -1.93
N HIS A 45 20.73 -1.64 -1.15
CA HIS A 45 20.52 -0.18 -1.08
C HIS A 45 19.12 0.27 -0.62
N GLN A 46 18.37 -0.58 0.08
CA GLN A 46 17.15 -0.13 0.75
C GLN A 46 17.50 0.82 1.89
N LYS A 47 17.10 2.09 1.76
CA LYS A 47 17.45 3.19 2.68
C LYS A 47 16.59 3.22 3.94
N ALA A 48 15.30 2.86 3.81
CA ALA A 48 14.31 2.79 4.88
C ALA A 48 14.09 1.33 5.34
N THR A 49 13.65 1.15 6.59
CA THR A 49 13.32 -0.17 7.15
C THR A 49 12.05 -0.74 6.50
N LEU A 50 11.81 -2.06 6.64
CA LEU A 50 10.56 -2.64 6.16
C LEU A 50 9.35 -2.05 6.89
N ALA A 51 9.45 -1.87 8.22
CA ALA A 51 8.42 -1.27 9.05
C ALA A 51 8.04 0.14 8.57
N GLU A 52 9.03 1.01 8.33
CA GLU A 52 8.79 2.37 7.81
C GLU A 52 8.06 2.36 6.46
N LEU A 53 8.48 1.47 5.55
CA LEU A 53 7.88 1.40 4.22
C LEU A 53 6.45 0.85 4.26
N LEU A 54 6.18 -0.15 5.10
CA LEU A 54 4.83 -0.69 5.28
C LEU A 54 3.93 0.31 6.00
N THR A 55 4.45 0.99 7.02
CA THR A 55 3.76 2.08 7.73
C THR A 55 3.30 3.14 6.76
N LEU A 56 4.21 3.64 5.92
CA LEU A 56 3.90 4.69 4.96
C LEU A 56 2.87 4.21 3.93
N ALA A 57 2.95 2.96 3.47
CA ALA A 57 1.94 2.41 2.56
C ALA A 57 0.55 2.32 3.21
N ILE A 58 0.47 1.78 4.43
CA ILE A 58 -0.79 1.63 5.16
C ILE A 58 -1.37 3.00 5.50
N PHE A 59 -0.55 3.93 5.99
CA PHE A 59 -0.97 5.29 6.30
C PHE A 59 -1.59 6.00 5.09
N LEU A 60 -0.95 5.92 3.93
CA LEU A 60 -1.49 6.50 2.69
C LEU A 60 -2.80 5.82 2.26
N LEU A 61 -2.90 4.49 2.43
CA LEU A 61 -4.12 3.74 2.12
C LEU A 61 -5.28 4.12 3.05
N LEU A 62 -5.03 4.26 4.36
CA LEU A 62 -6.03 4.69 5.34
C LEU A 62 -6.56 6.10 5.07
N GLN A 63 -5.72 6.97 4.50
CA GLN A 63 -6.13 8.30 4.05
C GLN A 63 -6.85 8.31 2.69
N GLY A 64 -6.98 7.17 2.02
CA GLY A 64 -7.56 7.08 0.67
C GLY A 64 -6.70 7.77 -0.40
N GLN A 65 -5.41 7.98 -0.14
CA GLN A 65 -4.50 8.62 -1.08
C GLN A 65 -4.01 7.64 -2.15
N ASP A 66 -3.77 8.17 -3.35
CA ASP A 66 -3.03 7.42 -4.36
C ASP A 66 -1.61 7.15 -3.87
N LEU A 67 -1.16 5.88 -3.94
CA LEU A 67 0.14 5.48 -3.41
C LEU A 67 1.31 6.23 -4.08
N ALA A 68 1.24 6.52 -5.38
CA ALA A 68 2.35 7.19 -6.07
C ALA A 68 2.43 8.65 -5.67
N LYS A 69 1.31 9.37 -5.78
CA LYS A 69 1.22 10.79 -5.43
C LYS A 69 1.47 11.01 -3.95
N GLY A 70 0.85 10.19 -3.10
CA GLY A 70 1.04 10.21 -1.65
C GLY A 70 2.49 9.95 -1.24
N TYR A 71 3.15 8.96 -1.87
CA TYR A 71 4.57 8.69 -1.60
C TYR A 71 5.49 9.84 -2.01
N LEU A 72 5.23 10.46 -3.17
CA LEU A 72 6.02 11.60 -3.65
C LEU A 72 5.81 12.83 -2.76
N ALA A 73 4.59 13.08 -2.27
CA ALA A 73 4.31 14.11 -1.29
C ALA A 73 4.98 13.80 0.07
N ALA A 74 4.91 12.56 0.53
CA ALA A 74 5.51 12.14 1.80
C ALA A 74 7.04 12.36 1.85
N LYS A 75 7.73 12.31 0.70
CA LYS A 75 9.16 12.63 0.64
C LYS A 75 9.51 14.06 1.04
N THR A 76 8.59 15.00 0.86
CA THR A 76 8.79 16.39 1.25
C THR A 76 8.15 16.67 2.60
N THR A 77 6.91 16.23 2.81
CA THR A 77 6.12 16.57 4.00
C THR A 77 6.48 15.74 5.23
N LEU A 78 6.83 14.46 5.05
CA LEU A 78 7.14 13.53 6.15
C LEU A 78 8.64 13.28 6.29
N LYS A 79 9.49 14.18 5.77
CA LYS A 79 10.96 14.04 5.84
C LYS A 79 11.50 13.97 7.27
N ALA A 80 10.82 14.62 8.22
CA ALA A 80 11.16 14.56 9.64
C ALA A 80 11.00 13.14 10.21
N TYR A 81 9.93 12.43 9.81
CA TYR A 81 9.64 11.07 10.25
C TYR A 81 10.39 10.02 9.45
N PHE A 82 10.56 10.24 8.14
CA PHE A 82 11.23 9.31 7.23
C PHE A 82 12.40 10.01 6.52
N PRO A 83 13.57 10.12 7.18
CA PRO A 83 14.70 10.90 6.65
C PRO A 83 15.29 10.31 5.36
N SER A 84 15.13 9.01 5.13
CA SER A 84 15.83 8.28 4.06
C SER A 84 14.91 7.38 3.23
N LEU A 85 13.92 7.96 2.55
CA LEU A 85 13.03 7.19 1.68
C LEU A 85 13.70 6.73 0.36
N PRO A 86 13.46 5.48 -0.09
CA PRO A 86 13.98 4.99 -1.37
C PRO A 86 13.31 5.65 -2.59
N HIS A 87 13.77 5.31 -3.79
CA HIS A 87 13.09 5.69 -5.03
C HIS A 87 11.70 5.04 -5.11
N LEU A 88 10.73 5.71 -5.76
CA LEU A 88 9.33 5.22 -5.89
C LEU A 88 9.27 3.80 -6.47
N SER A 89 10.03 3.52 -7.53
CA SER A 89 10.10 2.17 -8.12
C SER A 89 10.62 1.12 -7.14
N ARG A 90 11.56 1.49 -6.24
CA ARG A 90 12.06 0.56 -5.22
C ARG A 90 11.02 0.37 -4.12
N PHE A 91 10.32 1.42 -3.72
CA PHE A 91 9.18 1.33 -2.81
C PHE A 91 8.15 0.31 -3.32
N TYR A 92 7.69 0.44 -4.57
CA TYR A 92 6.76 -0.52 -5.17
C TYR A 92 7.31 -1.95 -5.22
N ARG A 93 8.60 -2.13 -5.56
CA ARG A 93 9.21 -3.47 -5.54
C ARG A 93 9.25 -4.08 -4.14
N VAL A 94 9.43 -3.27 -3.09
CA VAL A 94 9.33 -3.76 -1.71
C VAL A 94 7.89 -4.15 -1.39
N LEU A 95 6.91 -3.33 -1.73
CA LEU A 95 5.49 -3.64 -1.50
C LEU A 95 5.04 -4.90 -2.24
N GLN A 96 5.44 -5.07 -3.51
CA GLN A 96 5.14 -6.27 -4.29
C GLN A 96 5.71 -7.54 -3.64
N LYS A 97 6.95 -7.49 -3.16
CA LYS A 97 7.55 -8.62 -2.43
C LYS A 97 6.90 -8.86 -1.06
N ALA A 98 6.37 -7.81 -0.45
CA ALA A 98 5.67 -7.85 0.82
C ALA A 98 4.15 -8.05 0.66
N GLN A 99 3.63 -8.39 -0.53
CA GLN A 99 2.18 -8.46 -0.77
C GLN A 99 1.44 -9.41 0.19
N GLY A 100 2.00 -10.58 0.48
CA GLY A 100 1.40 -11.55 1.41
C GLY A 100 1.40 -11.05 2.85
N LEU A 101 2.46 -10.32 3.22
CA LEU A 101 2.56 -9.67 4.53
C LEU A 101 1.56 -8.50 4.64
N LEU A 102 1.43 -7.67 3.60
CA LEU A 102 0.41 -6.62 3.54
C LEU A 102 -1.00 -7.17 3.65
N ALA A 103 -1.30 -8.29 2.97
CA ALA A 103 -2.59 -8.95 3.10
C ALA A 103 -2.82 -9.44 4.53
N HIS A 104 -1.80 -10.02 5.18
CA HIS A 104 -1.89 -10.43 6.58
C HIS A 104 -2.16 -9.24 7.51
N LEU A 105 -1.41 -8.15 7.35
CA LEU A 105 -1.58 -6.93 8.14
C LEU A 105 -2.97 -6.30 7.90
N ALA A 106 -3.46 -6.28 6.66
CA ALA A 106 -4.79 -5.78 6.34
C ALA A 106 -5.89 -6.61 7.03
N MET A 107 -5.76 -7.94 7.06
CA MET A 107 -6.68 -8.83 7.77
C MET A 107 -6.65 -8.64 9.30
N ARG A 108 -5.50 -8.27 9.86
CA ARG A 108 -5.36 -7.94 11.29
C ARG A 108 -6.00 -6.60 11.62
N LEU A 109 -5.74 -5.58 10.78
CA LEU A 109 -6.35 -4.24 10.91
C LEU A 109 -7.87 -4.28 10.80
N SER A 110 -8.41 -5.17 9.97
CA SER A 110 -9.85 -5.34 9.78
C SER A 110 -10.57 -6.10 10.90
N GLY A 111 -9.85 -6.51 11.96
CA GLY A 111 -10.42 -7.23 13.09
C GLY A 111 -10.58 -8.75 12.90
N GLY A 112 -9.86 -9.35 11.94
CA GLY A 112 -9.84 -10.80 11.71
C GLY A 112 -10.86 -11.31 10.68
N GLN A 113 -10.98 -12.63 10.54
CA GLN A 113 -11.97 -13.30 9.67
C GLN A 113 -13.39 -13.02 10.19
N GLY A 114 -13.99 -11.89 9.84
CA GLY A 114 -15.42 -11.71 10.15
C GLY A 114 -16.06 -10.33 9.96
N LEU A 115 -15.32 -9.23 9.76
CA LEU A 115 -15.97 -7.90 9.83
C LEU A 115 -15.67 -6.93 8.68
N LEU A 116 -14.86 -7.33 7.68
CA LEU A 116 -14.59 -6.46 6.52
C LEU A 116 -14.63 -7.26 5.22
N GLN A 117 -15.70 -7.10 4.44
CA GLN A 117 -15.67 -7.43 3.02
C GLN A 117 -14.91 -6.32 2.29
N VAL A 118 -13.69 -6.60 1.88
CA VAL A 118 -13.01 -5.78 0.87
C VAL A 118 -13.67 -6.10 -0.46
N VAL A 119 -14.59 -5.24 -0.88
CA VAL A 119 -15.09 -5.25 -2.26
C VAL A 119 -14.12 -4.43 -3.09
N ASP A 120 -13.28 -5.11 -3.86
CA ASP A 120 -12.45 -4.44 -4.86
C ASP A 120 -13.38 -3.92 -5.99
N LEU A 121 -13.76 -2.64 -5.91
CA LEU A 121 -14.60 -1.99 -6.92
C LEU A 121 -13.82 -1.49 -8.14
N LYS A 122 -12.51 -1.77 -8.23
CA LYS A 122 -11.73 -1.46 -9.42
C LYS A 122 -11.11 -2.74 -9.96
N PRO A 123 -11.47 -3.17 -11.18
CA PRO A 123 -10.69 -4.22 -11.83
C PRO A 123 -9.25 -3.71 -11.94
N ILE A 124 -8.32 -4.37 -11.25
CA ILE A 124 -6.89 -4.23 -11.52
C ILE A 124 -6.74 -4.56 -13.01
N PRO A 125 -6.28 -3.64 -13.87
CA PRO A 125 -5.95 -4.01 -15.23
C PRO A 125 -4.75 -4.94 -15.15
N LEU A 126 -5.01 -6.24 -15.16
CA LEU A 126 -4.03 -7.29 -15.37
C LEU A 126 -3.60 -7.16 -16.83
N ALA A 127 -2.66 -6.26 -17.10
CA ALA A 127 -1.84 -6.34 -18.29
C ALA A 127 -1.00 -7.61 -18.16
N HIS A 128 -1.57 -8.73 -18.60
CA HIS A 128 -0.79 -9.93 -18.85
C HIS A 128 0.20 -9.55 -19.93
N GLY A 129 1.45 -9.35 -19.53
CA GLY A 129 2.55 -9.07 -20.42
C GLY A 129 2.78 -10.25 -21.36
N HIS A 130 2.00 -10.33 -22.43
CA HIS A 130 2.44 -11.00 -23.64
C HIS A 130 3.34 -10.03 -24.39
N ARG A 131 4.64 -10.34 -24.45
CA ARG A 131 5.51 -9.74 -25.47
C ARG A 131 5.00 -10.25 -26.82
N ILE A 132 4.46 -9.34 -27.62
CA ILE A 132 4.08 -9.62 -29.00
C ILE A 132 5.37 -9.84 -29.79
N HIS A 133 5.63 -11.08 -30.18
CA HIS A 133 6.64 -11.44 -31.17
C HIS A 133 5.89 -11.96 -32.41
N GLY A 134 6.01 -11.24 -33.52
CA GLY A 134 5.54 -11.69 -34.84
C GLY A 134 4.32 -10.95 -35.38
N LEU A 135 4.47 -10.41 -36.60
CA LEU A 135 3.43 -9.82 -37.42
C LEU A 135 2.49 -10.91 -37.97
N SER A 136 1.42 -11.24 -37.25
CA SER A 136 0.19 -11.82 -37.80
C SER A 136 -0.83 -12.01 -36.68
N LEU A 137 -1.82 -11.12 -36.59
CA LEU A 137 -3.02 -11.37 -35.80
C LEU A 137 -4.20 -11.60 -36.76
N PRO A 138 -4.98 -12.68 -36.60
CA PRO A 138 -6.26 -12.84 -37.29
C PRO A 138 -7.32 -11.92 -36.68
N GLU A 139 -8.42 -11.68 -37.42
CA GLU A 139 -9.46 -10.63 -37.23
C GLU A 139 -10.08 -10.50 -35.82
N ALA A 140 -9.79 -11.40 -34.88
CA ALA A 140 -10.17 -11.27 -33.47
C ALA A 140 -9.34 -10.22 -32.68
N ALA A 141 -8.36 -9.56 -33.31
CA ALA A 141 -7.61 -8.44 -32.74
C ALA A 141 -8.22 -7.05 -33.05
N MET A 142 -9.43 -6.99 -33.61
CA MET A 142 -10.19 -5.72 -33.67
C MET A 142 -10.94 -5.50 -32.35
N GLY A 143 -10.39 -4.60 -31.54
CA GLY A 143 -11.05 -4.07 -30.34
C GLY A 143 -10.74 -2.58 -30.21
N VAL A 144 -11.77 -1.79 -29.88
CA VAL A 144 -11.70 -0.32 -29.90
C VAL A 144 -10.93 0.19 -28.68
N GLY A 145 -9.92 1.02 -28.92
CA GLY A 145 -9.20 1.72 -27.85
C GLY A 145 -10.08 2.76 -27.14
N PRO A 146 -9.62 3.31 -26.00
CA PRO A 146 -10.42 4.14 -25.09
C PRO A 146 -10.79 5.54 -25.62
N LEU A 147 -10.49 5.84 -26.90
CA LEU A 147 -10.91 7.06 -27.60
C LEU A 147 -11.81 6.78 -28.82
N GLY A 148 -12.35 5.56 -28.95
CA GLY A 148 -13.44 5.28 -29.88
C GLY A 148 -13.08 5.29 -31.38
N ALA A 149 -11.80 5.21 -31.74
CA ALA A 149 -11.37 5.03 -33.13
C ALA A 149 -10.87 3.60 -33.35
N PHE A 150 -11.42 2.94 -34.38
CA PHE A 150 -10.98 1.63 -34.86
C PHE A 150 -9.66 1.76 -35.63
N ALA A 151 -8.74 0.84 -35.41
CA ALA A 151 -7.59 0.57 -36.28
C ALA A 151 -7.74 -0.84 -36.85
#